data_AF-A0A0N0KL49-F1
#
_entry.id   AF-A0A0N0KL49-F1
#
_cell.length_a   1.000
_cell.length_b   1.000
_cell.length_c   1.000
_cell.angle_alpha   90.00
_cell.angle_beta   90.00
_cell.angle_gamma   90.00
#
_symmetry.space_group_name_H-M   'P 1'
#
loop_
_entity.id
_entity.type
_entity.pdbx_description
1 polymer ?
#
loop_
_entity_poly.entity_id
_entity_poly.type
_entity_poly.pdbx_seq_one_letter_code
_entity_poly.pdbx_strand_id
1 'polypeptide(L)'
;MDGDAFDRAVERAERRAEEEHRRLQRERHERIRELNRTAFRIHLSVFVAAQVLLIAIWALTWQFNHGTAYPWFVYPLLGWGIGLTAHYVFVRNMWLRPTPSTPPEESE
;
A
#
# COMPACT_ATOMS: atom_id res chain seq x y z
N MET A 1 20.36 10.88 50.00
CA MET A 1 20.97 9.89 49.10
C MET A 1 19.95 9.06 48.32
N ASP A 2 18.63 9.19 48.57
CA ASP A 2 17.59 8.41 47.86
C ASP A 2 17.20 8.94 46.46
N GLY A 3 17.50 10.20 46.14
CA GLY A 3 17.12 10.78 44.84
C GLY A 3 17.75 10.06 43.65
N ASP A 4 19.00 9.58 43.80
CA ASP A 4 19.74 8.96 42.70
C ASP A 4 19.17 7.60 42.26
N ALA A 5 18.50 6.88 43.18
CA ALA A 5 18.00 5.54 42.94
C ALA A 5 16.63 5.61 42.26
N PHE A 6 15.83 6.61 42.63
CA PHE A 6 14.56 6.92 42.00
C PHE A 6 14.76 7.44 40.58
N ASP A 7 15.67 8.38 40.36
CA ASP A 7 15.95 8.94 39.03
C ASP A 7 16.43 7.86 38.06
N ARG A 8 17.33 6.97 38.50
CA ARG A 8 17.75 5.79 37.72
C ARG A 8 16.62 4.81 37.45
N ALA A 9 15.59 4.75 38.30
CA ALA A 9 14.43 3.89 38.07
C ALA A 9 13.49 4.49 37.01
N VAL A 10 13.26 5.80 37.06
CA VAL A 10 12.47 6.55 36.07
C VAL A 10 13.14 6.50 34.70
N GLU A 11 14.44 6.77 34.62
CA GLU A 11 15.18 6.76 33.35
C GLU A 11 15.14 5.37 32.67
N ARG A 12 15.19 4.29 33.47
CA ARG A 12 15.02 2.92 32.94
C ARG A 12 13.60 2.64 32.46
N ALA A 13 12.58 3.20 33.12
CA ALA A 13 11.19 3.05 32.71
C ALA A 13 10.94 3.81 31.39
N GLU A 14 11.46 5.02 31.26
CA GLU A 14 11.38 5.82 30.04
C GLU A 14 12.07 5.14 28.86
N ARG A 15 13.31 4.66 29.04
CA ARG A 15 14.04 3.91 27.98
C ARG A 15 13.25 2.68 27.51
N ARG A 16 12.63 1.93 28.43
CA ARG A 16 11.78 0.78 28.09
C ARG A 16 10.54 1.20 27.31
N ALA A 17 9.86 2.27 27.75
CA ALA A 17 8.71 2.81 27.05
C ALA A 17 9.07 3.29 25.63
N GLU A 18 10.22 3.94 25.44
CA GLU A 18 10.71 4.34 24.12
C GLU A 18 11.07 3.15 23.23
N GLU A 19 11.72 2.12 23.79
CA GLU A 19 12.06 0.90 23.05
C GLU A 19 10.79 0.15 22.62
N GLU A 20 9.82 0.01 23.50
CA GLU A 20 8.52 -0.58 23.18
C GLU A 20 7.79 0.24 22.12
N HIS A 21 7.78 1.57 22.24
CA HIS A 21 7.14 2.43 21.25
C HIS A 21 7.83 2.30 19.88
N ARG A 22 9.17 2.25 19.83
CA ARG A 22 9.94 2.00 18.60
C ARG A 22 9.65 0.62 18.00
N ARG A 23 9.53 -0.42 18.83
CA ARG A 23 9.17 -1.79 18.38
C ARG A 23 7.78 -1.83 17.79
N LEU A 24 6.78 -1.30 18.50
CA LEU A 24 5.39 -1.24 18.04
C LEU A 24 5.25 -0.44 16.75
N GLN A 25 5.98 0.67 16.63
CA GLN A 25 6.00 1.42 15.37
C GLN A 25 6.58 0.56 14.25
N ARG A 26 7.73 -0.10 14.42
CA ARG A 26 8.30 -0.98 13.38
C ARG A 26 7.33 -2.08 12.94
N GLU A 27 6.73 -2.79 13.90
CA GLU A 27 5.75 -3.84 13.61
C GLU A 27 4.51 -3.32 12.85
N ARG A 28 4.01 -2.14 13.23
CA ARG A 28 2.89 -1.50 12.52
C ARG A 28 3.25 -1.18 11.08
N HIS A 29 4.43 -0.62 10.84
CA HIS A 29 4.88 -0.29 9.49
C HIS A 29 5.04 -1.55 8.62
N GLU A 30 5.58 -2.63 9.18
CA GLU A 30 5.72 -3.91 8.49
C GLU A 30 4.36 -4.51 8.13
N ARG A 31 3.41 -4.58 9.08
CA ARG A 31 2.06 -5.11 8.81
C ARG A 31 1.34 -4.31 7.73
N ILE A 32 1.37 -2.98 7.81
CA ILE A 32 0.69 -2.14 6.80
C ILE A 32 1.31 -2.36 5.41
N ARG A 33 2.63 -2.52 5.33
CA ARG A 33 3.33 -2.79 4.07
C ARG A 33 2.92 -4.14 3.47
N GLU A 34 2.74 -5.16 4.29
CA GLU A 34 2.26 -6.48 3.85
C GLU A 34 0.80 -6.44 3.39
N LEU A 35 -0.08 -5.80 4.15
CA LEU A 35 -1.50 -5.64 3.81
C LEU A 35 -1.67 -4.91 2.48
N ASN A 36 -0.91 -3.84 2.24
CA ASN A 36 -0.97 -3.07 0.99
C ASN A 36 -0.53 -3.90 -0.23
N ARG A 37 0.49 -4.76 -0.08
CA ARG A 37 0.93 -5.66 -1.15
C ARG A 37 -0.13 -6.70 -1.50
N THR A 38 -0.77 -7.27 -0.49
CA THR A 38 -1.83 -8.26 -0.67
C THR A 38 -3.07 -7.64 -1.30
N ALA A 39 -3.51 -6.48 -0.82
CA ALA A 39 -4.61 -5.73 -1.41
C ALA A 39 -4.36 -5.41 -2.89
N PHE A 40 -3.14 -5.01 -3.25
CA PHE A 40 -2.76 -4.76 -4.64
C PHE A 40 -2.84 -6.02 -5.51
N ARG A 41 -2.32 -7.17 -5.02
CA ARG A 41 -2.38 -8.44 -5.76
C ARG A 41 -3.81 -8.86 -6.07
N ILE A 42 -4.73 -8.67 -5.12
CA ILE A 42 -6.15 -8.96 -5.31
C ILE A 42 -6.76 -8.04 -6.36
N HIS A 43 -6.48 -6.73 -6.31
CA HIS A 43 -6.99 -5.80 -7.33
C HIS A 43 -6.47 -6.14 -8.72
N LEU A 44 -5.18 -6.47 -8.84
CA LEU A 44 -4.57 -6.88 -10.10
C LEU A 44 -5.19 -8.20 -10.61
N SER A 45 -5.39 -9.20 -9.75
CA SER A 45 -5.96 -10.48 -10.17
C SER A 45 -7.41 -10.32 -10.63
N VAL A 46 -8.22 -9.55 -9.90
CA VAL A 46 -9.61 -9.23 -10.29
C VAL A 46 -9.63 -8.45 -11.61
N PHE A 47 -8.72 -7.48 -11.80
CA PHE A 47 -8.59 -6.75 -13.06
C PHE A 47 -8.28 -7.69 -14.22
N VAL A 48 -7.28 -8.57 -14.09
CA VAL A 48 -6.94 -9.54 -15.14
C VAL A 48 -8.11 -10.47 -15.43
N ALA A 49 -8.79 -10.99 -14.39
CA ALA A 49 -9.95 -11.86 -14.56
C ALA A 49 -11.10 -11.15 -15.29
N ALA A 50 -11.38 -9.89 -14.94
CA ALA A 50 -12.39 -9.07 -15.61
C ALA A 50 -12.02 -8.82 -17.08
N GLN A 51 -10.77 -8.53 -17.39
CA GLN A 51 -10.31 -8.33 -18.77
C GLN A 51 -10.44 -9.60 -19.61
N VAL A 52 -10.09 -10.77 -19.05
CA VAL A 52 -10.27 -12.06 -19.71
C VAL A 52 -11.75 -12.32 -19.99
N LEU A 53 -12.63 -12.05 -19.01
CA LEU A 53 -14.08 -12.19 -19.19
C LEU A 53 -14.61 -11.27 -20.31
N LEU A 54 -14.19 -10.01 -20.34
CA LEU A 54 -14.60 -9.04 -21.37
C LEU A 54 -14.15 -9.47 -22.77
N ILE A 55 -12.90 -9.97 -22.90
CA ILE A 55 -12.38 -10.52 -24.16
C ILE A 55 -13.20 -11.75 -24.58
N ALA A 56 -13.53 -12.64 -23.64
CA ALA A 56 -14.35 -13.81 -23.93
C ALA A 56 -15.76 -13.42 -24.42
N ILE A 57 -16.42 -12.46 -23.76
CA ILE A 57 -17.72 -11.93 -24.19
C ILE A 57 -17.62 -11.31 -25.58
N TRP A 58 -16.58 -10.52 -25.84
CA TRP A 58 -16.35 -9.93 -27.16
C TRP A 58 -16.12 -11.01 -28.23
N ALA A 59 -15.32 -12.04 -27.95
CA ALA A 59 -15.07 -13.13 -28.90
C ALA A 59 -16.34 -13.91 -29.23
N LEU A 60 -17.19 -14.18 -28.23
CA LEU A 60 -18.51 -14.78 -28.46
C LEU A 60 -19.40 -13.86 -29.32
N THR A 61 -19.50 -12.58 -28.97
CA THR A 61 -20.31 -11.63 -29.74
C THR A 61 -19.78 -11.40 -31.15
N TRP A 62 -18.47 -11.44 -31.37
CA TRP A 62 -17.87 -11.42 -32.70
C TRP A 62 -18.32 -12.62 -33.53
N GLN A 63 -18.29 -13.81 -32.93
CA GLN A 63 -18.71 -15.04 -33.59
C GLN A 63 -20.20 -15.02 -33.95
N PHE A 64 -21.06 -14.53 -33.06
CA PHE A 64 -22.51 -14.42 -33.33
C PHE A 64 -22.87 -13.32 -34.34
N ASN A 65 -22.06 -12.27 -34.46
CA ASN A 65 -22.31 -11.14 -35.38
C ASN A 65 -21.54 -11.24 -36.71
N HIS A 66 -21.17 -12.45 -37.14
CA HIS A 66 -20.41 -12.68 -38.40
C HIS A 66 -19.12 -11.85 -38.52
N GLY A 67 -18.48 -11.54 -37.39
CA GLY A 67 -17.23 -10.78 -37.36
C GLY A 67 -17.36 -9.27 -37.55
N THR A 68 -18.54 -8.70 -37.31
CA THR A 68 -18.76 -7.24 -37.38
C THR A 68 -18.66 -6.52 -36.04
N ALA A 69 -18.36 -7.24 -34.95
CA ALA A 69 -18.37 -6.68 -33.60
C ALA A 69 -17.11 -5.85 -33.30
N TYR A 70 -17.27 -4.55 -33.06
CA TYR A 70 -16.16 -3.68 -32.67
C TYR A 70 -15.51 -4.11 -31.33
N PRO A 71 -14.17 -4.12 -31.19
CA PRO A 71 -13.45 -4.50 -29.96
C PRO A 71 -13.57 -3.44 -28.86
N TRP A 72 -14.76 -3.35 -28.28
CA TRP A 72 -15.09 -2.38 -27.23
C TRP A 72 -14.35 -2.65 -25.91
N PHE A 73 -13.83 -3.86 -25.68
CA PHE A 73 -13.06 -4.20 -24.46
C PHE A 73 -11.79 -3.36 -24.29
N VAL A 74 -11.30 -2.72 -25.36
CA VAL A 74 -10.13 -1.84 -25.34
C VAL A 74 -10.38 -0.60 -24.45
N TYR A 75 -11.61 -0.11 -24.36
CA TYR A 75 -11.93 1.06 -23.52
C TYR A 75 -11.77 0.78 -22.02
N PRO A 76 -12.35 -0.29 -21.44
CA PRO A 76 -12.05 -0.68 -20.06
C PRO A 76 -10.58 -1.04 -19.88
N LEU A 77 -9.93 -1.67 -20.86
CA LEU A 77 -8.51 -2.01 -20.78
C LEU A 77 -7.62 -0.77 -20.60
N LEU A 78 -7.80 0.25 -21.44
CA LEU A 78 -7.02 1.47 -21.39
C LEU A 78 -7.47 2.40 -20.26
N GLY A 79 -8.78 2.63 -20.11
CA GLY A 79 -9.32 3.52 -19.09
C GLY A 79 -9.03 3.03 -17.68
N TRP A 80 -9.38 1.78 -17.37
CA TRP A 80 -9.15 1.23 -16.03
C TRP A 80 -7.69 0.83 -15.83
N GLY A 81 -6.98 0.40 -16.89
CA GLY A 81 -5.54 0.10 -16.81
C GLY A 81 -4.69 1.31 -16.44
N ILE A 82 -5.04 2.51 -16.90
CA ILE A 82 -4.38 3.75 -16.48
C ILE A 82 -4.64 4.04 -15.01
N GLY A 83 -5.88 3.90 -14.54
CA GLY A 83 -6.25 4.07 -13.13
C GLY A 83 -5.49 3.12 -12.19
N LEU A 84 -5.39 1.85 -12.57
CA LEU A 84 -4.63 0.84 -11.82
C LEU A 84 -3.14 1.18 -11.77
N THR A 85 -2.56 1.60 -12.90
CA THR A 85 -1.15 1.98 -13.01
C THR A 85 -0.83 3.21 -12.16
N ALA A 86 -1.68 4.24 -12.23
CA ALA A 86 -1.56 5.45 -11.42
C ALA A 86 -1.63 5.12 -9.91
N HIS A 87 -2.56 4.25 -9.51
CA HIS A 87 -2.67 3.80 -8.12
C HIS A 87 -1.42 3.03 -7.68
N TYR A 88 -0.89 2.13 -8.52
CA TYR A 88 0.35 1.41 -8.24
C TYR A 88 1.54 2.36 -8.03
N VAL A 89 1.71 3.35 -8.93
CA VAL A 89 2.80 4.34 -8.83
C VAL A 89 2.63 5.19 -7.59
N PHE A 90 1.41 5.65 -7.28
CA PHE A 90 1.14 6.49 -6.11
C PHE A 90 1.39 5.75 -4.80
N VAL A 91 0.86 4.52 -4.65
CA VAL A 91 1.11 3.69 -3.48
C VAL A 91 2.60 3.35 -3.36
N ARG A 92 3.30 3.09 -4.46
CA ARG A 92 4.76 2.87 -4.39
C ARG A 92 5.53 4.12 -3.96
N ASN A 93 5.16 5.28 -4.49
CA ASN A 93 5.92 6.52 -4.31
C ASN A 93 5.63 7.21 -2.97
N MET A 94 4.39 7.10 -2.46
CA MET A 94 4.01 7.60 -1.13
C MET A 94 4.83 6.94 -0.01
N TRP A 95 5.24 5.69 -0.20
CA TRP A 95 6.02 4.91 0.77
C TRP A 95 7.53 5.17 0.73
N LEU A 96 8.03 5.94 -0.24
CA LEU A 96 9.46 6.31 -0.34
C LEU A 96 9.80 7.63 0.35
N ARG A 97 8.84 8.29 1.02
CA ARG A 97 9.11 9.47 1.84
C ARG A 97 9.39 9.02 3.28
N PRO A 98 10.65 8.87 3.70
CA PRO A 98 10.96 8.87 5.11
C PRO A 98 10.45 10.20 5.68
N THR A 99 9.53 10.14 6.64
CA THR A 99 9.23 11.27 7.50
C THR A 99 10.55 11.70 8.12
N PRO A 100 11.01 12.95 7.90
CA PRO A 100 12.13 13.46 8.65
C PRO A 100 11.68 13.52 10.11
N SER A 101 12.13 12.57 10.92
CA SER A 101 12.10 12.69 12.37
C SER A 101 13.18 13.71 12.73
N THR A 102 12.90 14.98 12.52
CA THR A 102 13.57 16.03 13.27
C THR A 102 12.88 16.02 14.63
N PRO A 103 13.50 15.52 15.72
CA PRO A 103 13.05 15.92 17.04
C PRO A 103 13.13 17.46 17.07
N PRO A 104 12.21 18.17 17.74
CA PRO A 104 12.39 19.61 17.92
C PRO A 104 13.80 19.81 18.49
N GLU A 105 14.62 20.61 17.82
CA GLU A 105 15.82 21.13 18.45
C GLU A 105 15.37 21.76 19.76
N GLU A 106 15.84 21.17 20.85
CA GLU A 106 16.09 21.87 22.10
C GLU A 106 17.10 22.98 21.78
N SER A 107 16.63 24.06 21.15
CA SER A 107 17.35 25.31 21.05
C SER A 107 17.03 26.12 22.30
N GLU A 108 17.94 25.99 23.27
CA GLU A 108 18.37 26.97 24.30
C GLU A 108 17.32 27.81 25.06
#